data_AF-A0A916G5Z4-F1
#
_entry.id   AF-A0A916G5Z4-F1
#
_cell.length_a   1.000
_cell.length_b   1.000
_cell.length_c   1.000
_cell.angle_alpha   90.00
_cell.angle_beta   90.00
_cell.angle_gamma   90.00
#
_symmetry.space_group_name_H-M   'P 1'
#
loop_
_entity.id
_entity.type
_entity.pdbx_description
1 polymer ?
#
loop_
_entity_poly.entity_id
_entity_poly.type
_entity_poly.pdbx_seq_one_letter_code
_entity_poly.pdbx_strand_id
1 'polypeptide(L)' 'MTALLEIEGLQAAYGESQVLFGLDLAIAAGEVATLLGRNGMGKSTTVRAICGL' A
#
# COMPACT_ATOMS: atom_id res chain seq x y z
N MET A 1 11.84 0.34 -17.81
CA MET A 1 12.20 0.94 -16.52
C MET A 1 11.89 -0.09 -15.45
N THR A 2 12.83 -0.40 -14.57
CA THR A 2 12.65 -1.38 -13.49
C THR A 2 12.02 -0.66 -12.30
N ALA A 3 10.94 -1.20 -11.72
CA ALA A 3 10.35 -0.64 -10.51
C ALA A 3 11.32 -0.80 -9.33
N LEU A 4 11.37 0.19 -8.43
CA LEU A 4 12.09 0.08 -7.15
C LEU A 4 11.24 -0.68 -6.13
N LEU A 5 9.93 -0.43 -6.14
CA LEU A 5 8.94 -1.12 -5.34
C LEU A 5 7.85 -1.65 -6.27
N GLU A 6 7.55 -2.93 -6.15
CA GLU A 6 6.46 -3.60 -6.85
C GLU A 6 5.66 -4.42 -5.83
N ILE A 7 4.35 -4.22 -5.85
CA ILE A 7 3.40 -4.83 -4.94
C ILE A 7 2.26 -5.37 -5.79
N GLU A 8 1.95 -6.64 -5.59
CA GLU A 8 0.84 -7.32 -6.26
C GLU A 8 -0.07 -7.94 -5.20
N GLY A 9 -1.36 -7.64 -5.28
CA GLY A 9 -2.41 -8.27 -4.48
C GLY A 9 -2.29 -8.02 -2.97
N LEU A 10 -1.76 -6.87 -2.54
CA LEU A 10 -1.56 -6.62 -1.11
C LEU A 10 -2.89 -6.58 -0.35
N GLN A 11 -3.00 -7.46 0.62
CA GLN A 11 -4.12 -7.57 1.53
C GLN A 11 -3.64 -7.32 2.96
N ALA A 12 -4.47 -6.63 3.75
CA ALA A 12 -4.17 -6.35 5.14
C ALA A 12 -5.47 -6.15 5.93
N ALA A 13 -5.48 -6.63 7.18
CA ALA A 13 -6.60 -6.55 8.09
C ALA A 13 -6.10 -6.22 9.51
N TYR A 14 -6.99 -5.64 10.32
CA TYR A 14 -6.80 -5.58 11.77
C TYR A 14 -7.86 -6.47 12.43
N GLY A 15 -7.44 -7.64 12.90
CA GLY A 15 -8.37 -8.68 13.34
C GLY A 15 -9.29 -9.10 12.20
N GLU A 16 -10.61 -9.07 12.43
CA GLU A 16 -11.61 -9.42 11.43
C GLU A 16 -11.92 -8.30 10.42
N SER A 17 -11.36 -7.10 10.62
CA SER A 17 -11.64 -5.94 9.77
C SER A 17 -10.64 -5.84 8.63
N GLN A 18 -11.07 -6.22 7.41
CA GLN A 18 -10.27 -6.07 6.20
C GLN A 18 -10.11 -4.58 5.84
N VAL A 19 -8.88 -4.17 5.54
CA VAL A 19 -8.55 -2.78 5.20
C VAL A 19 -8.05 -2.63 3.77
N LEU A 20 -7.17 -3.52 3.29
CA LEU A 20 -6.65 -3.50 1.91
C LEU A 20 -7.21 -4.69 1.14
N PHE A 21 -7.77 -4.45 -0.04
CA PHE A 21 -8.53 -5.45 -0.80
C PHE A 21 -7.81 -5.82 -2.10
N GLY A 22 -6.57 -6.29 -2.01
CA GLY A 22 -5.76 -6.65 -3.18
C GLY A 22 -5.23 -5.40 -3.89
N LEU A 23 -4.39 -4.64 -3.20
CA LEU A 23 -3.76 -3.44 -3.75
C LEU A 23 -2.55 -3.81 -4.62
N ASP A 24 -2.56 -3.35 -5.87
CA ASP A 24 -1.40 -3.35 -6.76
C ASP A 24 -0.76 -1.96 -6.78
N LEU A 25 0.56 -1.89 -6.68
CA LEU A 25 1.32 -0.64 -6.70
C LEU A 25 2.72 -0.86 -7.25
N ALA A 26 3.15 0.01 -8.16
CA ALA A 26 4.54 0.09 -8.60
C ALA A 26 5.06 1.52 -8.39
N ILE A 27 6.29 1.65 -7.89
CA ILE A 27 6.99 2.94 -7.75
C ILE A 27 8.38 2.79 -8.38
N ALA A 28 8.71 3.66 -9.32
CA ALA A 28 10.01 3.69 -9.97
C ALA A 28 11.10 4.30 -9.05
N ALA A 29 12.36 4.01 -9.36
CA ALA A 29 13.47 4.62 -8.63
C ALA A 29 13.46 6.15 -8.80
N GLY A 30 13.46 6.88 -7.68
CA GLY A 30 13.41 8.35 -7.65
C GLY A 30 12.01 8.95 -7.79
N GLU A 31 10.96 8.14 -7.93
CA GLU A 31 9.57 8.60 -7.98
C GLU A 31 9.06 8.99 -6.59
N VAL A 32 8.27 10.06 -6.53
CA VAL A 32 7.58 10.52 -5.32
C VAL A 32 6.08 10.37 -5.53
N ALA A 33 5.46 9.49 -4.75
CA ALA A 33 4.03 9.23 -4.80
C ALA A 33 3.35 9.64 -3.48
N THR A 34 2.07 10.00 -3.54
CA THR A 34 1.24 10.31 -2.36
C THR A 34 -0.04 9.49 -2.40
N LEU A 35 -0.41 8.88 -1.27
CA LEU A 35 -1.70 8.22 -1.10
C LEU A 35 -2.77 9.22 -0.67
N LEU A 36 -3.83 9.36 -1.47
CA LEU A 36 -4.94 10.27 -1.22
C LEU A 36 -6.23 9.50 -0.91
N GLY A 37 -7.07 10.05 -0.03
CA GLY A 37 -8.35 9.43 0.32
C GLY A 37 -8.82 9.81 1.72
N ARG A 38 -10.08 9.50 2.04
CA ARG A 38 -10.69 9.77 3.36
C ARG A 38 -10.04 8.97 4.48
N ASN A 39 -10.33 9.34 5.73
CA ASN A 39 -9.96 8.54 6.90
C ASN A 39 -10.57 7.14 6.79
N GLY A 40 -9.79 6.13 7.17
CA GLY A 40 -10.19 4.72 7.07
C GLY A 40 -9.94 4.03 5.72
N MET A 41 -9.54 4.75 4.67
CA MET A 41 -9.31 4.17 3.32
C MET A 41 -7.98 3.40 3.18
N GLY A 42 -7.37 2.94 4.28
CA GLY A 42 -6.17 2.09 4.22
C GLY A 42 -4.83 2.78 3.96
N LYS A 43 -4.76 4.11 3.76
CA LYS A 43 -3.50 4.83 3.47
C LYS A 43 -2.34 4.50 4.41
N SER A 44 -2.54 4.66 5.72
CA SER A 44 -1.51 4.35 6.72
C SER A 44 -1.24 2.85 6.81
N THR A 45 -2.25 2.01 6.57
CA THR A 45 -2.10 0.54 6.52
C THR A 45 -1.23 0.11 5.34
N THR A 46 -1.38 0.73 4.17
CA THR A 46 -0.51 0.49 3.00
C THR A 46 0.94 0.79 3.33
N VAL A 47 1.22 1.97 3.91
CA VAL A 47 2.59 2.35 4.28
C VAL A 47 3.17 1.39 5.33
N ARG A 48 2.39 1.04 6.37
CA ARG A 48 2.83 0.08 7.39
C ARG A 48 3.14 -1.30 6.80
N ALA A 49 2.25 -1.81 5.96
CA ALA A 49 2.44 -3.10 5.30
C ALA A 49 3.70 -3.12 4.42
N ILE A 50 3.96 -2.04 3.67
CA ILE A 50 5.19 -1.88 2.88
C ILE A 50 6.43 -1.86 3.79
N CYS A 51 6.35 -1.20 4.93
CA CYS A 51 7.44 -1.12 5.90
C CYS A 51 7.56 -2.34 6.82
N GLY A 52 6.67 -3.34 6.72
CA GLY A 52 6.65 -4.53 7.58
C GLY A 52 6.27 -4.26 9.04
N LEU A 53 5.36 -3.30 9.28
CA LEU A 53 4.90 -2.84 10.60
C LEU A 53 3.47 -3.27 10.95
#